data_AF-A0A2K5APF1-F1
#
_entry.id   AF-A0A2K5APF1-F1
#
_cell.length_a   1.000
_cell.length_b   1.000
_cell.length_c   1.000
_cell.angle_alpha   90.00
_cell.angle_beta   90.00
_cell.angle_gamma   90.00
#
_symmetry.space_group_name_H-M   'P 1'
#
loop_
_entity.id
_entity.type
_entity.pdbx_description
1 polymer ?
#
loop_
_entity_poly.entity_id
_entity_poly.type
_entity_poly.pdbx_seq_one_letter_code
_entity_poly.pdbx_strand_id
1 'polypeptide(L)'
;MCRIWREEVSDLSNFEDLQKILKTLREENEVLRQRVARMAELEKENEALKNRIAEMSKSFTLTVEPATLIKAIQSDLLKVDEFALKQERSTTYVVSDLNVQLKAVVTQKDDKVALALPSRAEDIRPELLSTINISIKPIPLPYRAGAQPQPQPKPRPVEVIEGIGPKLGSVLRAKGLSTVADLARASARDLTTIGIDEKSASKFIGMARLMAMSEFAGLEGMDEQAAELLVIAGKVDSREMLAKSDPEELFKILDSAIKERRVRVPKGYRLSIEDVRRWIDSARKSVGS
;
A
#
# COMPACT_ATOMS: atom_id res chain seq x y z
N MET A 1 30.26 -88.86 -31.73
CA MET A 1 31.07 -87.62 -31.79
C MET A 1 30.20 -86.34 -31.86
N CYS A 2 28.97 -86.31 -31.32
CA CYS A 2 28.04 -85.16 -31.50
C CYS A 2 27.26 -84.73 -30.24
N ARG A 3 27.81 -84.91 -29.03
CA ARG A 3 27.15 -84.43 -27.79
C ARG A 3 27.94 -83.42 -26.96
N ILE A 4 29.22 -83.21 -27.25
CA ILE A 4 30.08 -82.32 -26.44
C ILE A 4 30.01 -80.86 -26.93
N TRP A 5 29.55 -80.60 -28.16
CA TRP A 5 29.50 -79.24 -28.74
C TRP A 5 28.22 -78.44 -28.43
N ARG A 6 27.32 -78.94 -27.56
CA ARG A 6 26.03 -78.26 -27.31
C ARG A 6 26.00 -77.43 -26.01
N GLU A 7 27.02 -77.54 -25.16
CA GLU A 7 27.09 -76.77 -23.91
C GLU A 7 27.95 -75.51 -24.00
N GLU A 8 28.84 -75.37 -24.99
CA GLU A 8 29.63 -74.14 -25.21
C GLU A 8 28.87 -73.01 -25.94
N VAL A 9 27.67 -73.29 -26.46
CA VAL A 9 26.89 -72.29 -27.24
C VAL A 9 26.07 -71.36 -26.34
N SER A 10 25.88 -71.70 -25.06
CA SER A 10 25.15 -70.87 -24.09
C SER A 10 25.97 -69.71 -23.51
N ASP A 11 27.30 -69.74 -23.65
CA ASP A 11 28.18 -68.65 -23.20
C ASP A 11 28.36 -67.55 -24.27
N LEU A 12 28.08 -67.87 -25.53
CA LEU A 12 28.18 -66.90 -26.64
C LEU A 12 27.05 -65.86 -26.64
N SER A 13 25.85 -66.21 -26.16
CA SER A 13 24.76 -65.23 -25.99
C SER A 13 25.09 -64.21 -24.91
N ASN A 14 25.72 -64.65 -23.81
CA ASN A 14 26.20 -63.78 -22.75
C ASN A 14 27.31 -62.84 -23.24
N PHE A 15 28.19 -63.30 -24.13
CA PHE A 15 29.27 -62.47 -24.68
C PHE A 15 28.76 -61.38 -25.64
N GLU A 16 27.83 -61.69 -26.54
CA GLU A 16 27.22 -60.70 -27.44
C GLU A 16 26.44 -59.63 -26.66
N ASP A 17 25.72 -60.02 -25.62
CA ASP A 17 24.98 -59.07 -24.78
C ASP A 17 25.93 -58.20 -23.95
N LEU A 18 27.03 -58.75 -23.44
CA LEU A 18 28.09 -57.96 -22.81
C LEU A 18 28.73 -56.98 -23.80
N GLN A 19 28.96 -57.36 -25.05
CA GLN A 19 29.48 -56.43 -26.07
C GLN A 19 28.50 -55.30 -26.39
N LYS A 20 27.18 -55.58 -26.45
CA LYS A 20 26.15 -54.54 -26.61
C LYS A 20 26.14 -53.58 -25.43
N ILE A 21 26.17 -54.08 -24.19
CA ILE A 21 26.22 -53.26 -22.98
C ILE A 21 27.47 -52.38 -22.98
N LEU A 22 28.63 -52.93 -23.32
CA LEU A 22 29.90 -52.19 -23.33
C LEU A 22 29.92 -51.10 -24.41
N LYS A 23 29.26 -51.35 -25.55
CA LYS A 23 29.05 -50.34 -26.60
C LYS A 23 28.14 -49.21 -26.11
N THR A 24 26.99 -49.54 -25.51
CA THR A 24 26.07 -48.54 -24.94
C THR A 24 26.75 -47.70 -23.86
N LEU A 25 27.49 -48.33 -22.94
CA LEU A 25 28.23 -47.61 -21.90
C LEU A 25 29.31 -46.67 -22.45
N ARG A 26 29.93 -47.00 -23.58
CA ARG A 26 30.89 -46.10 -24.24
C ARG A 26 30.19 -44.89 -24.85
N GLU A 27 29.06 -45.11 -25.51
CA GLU A 27 28.24 -44.03 -26.10
C GLU A 27 27.70 -43.11 -24.99
N GLU A 28 27.22 -43.66 -23.88
CA GLU A 28 26.75 -42.89 -22.71
C GLU A 28 27.89 -42.09 -22.07
N ASN A 29 29.08 -42.67 -21.91
CA ASN A 29 30.24 -41.95 -21.36
C ASN A 29 30.67 -40.78 -22.25
N GLU A 30 30.59 -40.92 -23.57
CA GLU A 30 30.92 -39.85 -24.50
C GLU A 30 29.89 -38.71 -24.40
N VAL A 31 28.60 -39.04 -24.31
CA VAL A 31 27.54 -38.05 -24.06
C VAL A 31 27.74 -37.34 -22.71
N LEU A 32 28.13 -38.07 -21.65
CA LEU A 32 28.42 -37.48 -20.34
C LEU A 32 29.61 -36.52 -20.41
N ARG A 33 30.68 -36.86 -21.12
CA ARG A 33 31.83 -35.98 -21.34
C ARG A 33 31.45 -34.69 -22.05
N GLN A 34 30.62 -34.78 -23.10
CA GLN A 34 30.10 -33.61 -23.80
C GLN A 34 29.23 -32.73 -22.89
N ARG A 35 28.38 -33.33 -22.05
CA ARG A 35 27.58 -32.59 -21.06
C ARG A 35 28.45 -31.88 -20.03
N VAL A 36 29.49 -32.53 -19.51
CA VAL A 36 30.43 -31.94 -18.55
C VAL A 36 31.18 -30.77 -19.19
N ALA A 37 31.65 -30.91 -20.42
CA ALA A 37 32.31 -29.81 -21.15
C ALA A 37 31.37 -28.62 -21.33
N ARG A 38 30.10 -28.86 -21.69
CA ARG A 38 29.09 -27.81 -21.82
C ARG A 38 28.77 -27.13 -20.49
N MET A 39 28.73 -27.87 -19.38
CA MET A 39 28.52 -27.26 -18.06
C MET A 39 29.69 -26.34 -17.69
N ALA A 40 30.93 -26.75 -17.95
CA ALA A 40 32.11 -25.93 -17.68
C ALA A 40 32.11 -24.63 -18.51
N GLU A 41 31.64 -24.69 -19.76
CA GLU A 41 31.48 -23.50 -20.60
C GLU A 41 30.40 -22.56 -20.07
N LEU A 42 29.23 -23.10 -19.70
CA LEU A 42 28.13 -22.32 -19.11
C LEU A 42 28.53 -21.71 -17.75
N GLU A 43 29.33 -22.39 -16.94
CA GLU A 43 29.87 -21.84 -15.70
C GLU A 43 30.79 -20.65 -15.98
N LYS A 44 31.65 -20.75 -16.99
CA LYS A 44 32.53 -19.65 -17.42
C LYS A 44 31.74 -18.46 -17.94
N GLU A 45 30.69 -18.69 -18.73
CA GLU A 45 29.79 -17.63 -19.20
C GLU A 45 29.04 -16.98 -18.04
N ASN A 46 28.52 -17.76 -17.09
CA ASN A 46 27.85 -17.24 -15.91
C ASN A 46 28.77 -16.36 -15.06
N GLU A 47 30.02 -16.76 -14.85
CA GLU A 47 30.99 -15.92 -14.13
C GLU A 47 31.33 -14.64 -14.91
N ALA A 48 31.45 -14.69 -16.23
CA ALA A 48 31.62 -13.49 -17.05
C ALA A 48 30.42 -12.54 -16.95
N LEU A 49 29.20 -13.07 -16.98
CA LEU A 49 27.97 -12.30 -16.82
C LEU A 49 27.86 -11.68 -15.42
N LYS A 50 28.17 -12.43 -14.35
CA LYS A 50 28.21 -11.91 -12.98
C LYS A 50 29.20 -10.75 -12.84
N ASN A 51 30.40 -10.88 -13.40
CA ASN A 51 31.40 -9.82 -13.37
C ASN A 51 30.91 -8.57 -14.11
N ARG A 52 30.27 -8.74 -15.27
CA ARG A 52 29.69 -7.63 -16.03
C ARG A 52 28.54 -6.95 -15.28
N ILE A 53 27.68 -7.72 -14.61
CA ILE A 53 26.61 -7.17 -13.75
C ILE A 53 27.22 -6.40 -12.57
N ALA A 54 28.28 -6.93 -11.93
CA ALA A 54 28.95 -6.28 -10.81
C ALA A 54 29.67 -4.97 -11.22
N GLU A 55 30.19 -4.91 -12.45
CA GLU A 55 30.76 -3.68 -13.00
C GLU A 55 29.67 -2.66 -13.31
N MET A 56 28.55 -3.10 -13.91
CA MET A 56 27.40 -2.24 -14.19
C MET A 56 26.72 -1.73 -12.91
N SER A 57 26.63 -2.51 -11.85
CA SER A 57 25.97 -2.07 -10.61
C SER A 57 26.75 -0.99 -9.86
N LYS A 58 28.08 -0.92 -10.04
CA LYS A 58 28.92 0.13 -9.43
C LYS A 58 28.55 1.54 -9.89
N SER A 59 28.00 1.72 -11.09
CA SER A 59 27.58 3.04 -11.60
C SER A 59 26.22 3.51 -11.07
N PHE A 60 25.49 2.64 -10.37
CA PHE A 60 24.15 2.91 -9.82
C PHE A 60 24.15 2.77 -8.29
N THR A 61 24.94 3.61 -7.61
CA THR A 61 25.12 3.53 -6.14
C THR A 61 23.90 3.97 -5.35
N LEU A 62 23.05 4.82 -5.92
CA LEU A 62 21.88 5.35 -5.22
C LEU A 62 20.65 4.51 -5.55
N THR A 63 20.28 3.62 -4.65
CA THR A 63 19.07 2.81 -4.75
C THR A 63 17.95 3.41 -3.90
N VAL A 64 16.80 3.67 -4.50
CA VAL A 64 15.60 4.19 -3.83
C VAL A 64 14.48 3.16 -3.96
N GLU A 65 13.82 2.86 -2.85
CA GLU A 65 12.63 2.02 -2.86
C GLU A 65 11.45 2.80 -3.49
N PRO A 66 10.68 2.20 -4.43
CA PRO A 66 9.56 2.88 -5.08
C PRO A 66 8.54 3.48 -4.10
N ALA A 67 8.24 2.77 -3.01
CA ALA A 67 7.29 3.23 -1.99
C ALA A 67 7.77 4.51 -1.30
N THR A 68 9.08 4.63 -1.04
CA THR A 68 9.69 5.81 -0.43
C THR A 68 9.62 7.02 -1.38
N LEU A 69 9.90 6.81 -2.66
CA LEU A 69 9.79 7.86 -3.68
C LEU A 69 8.35 8.39 -3.76
N ILE A 70 7.36 7.49 -3.84
CA ILE A 70 5.93 7.86 -3.93
C ILE A 70 5.50 8.62 -2.67
N LYS A 71 5.88 8.15 -1.48
CA LYS A 71 5.56 8.84 -0.21
C LYS A 71 6.19 10.23 -0.12
N ALA A 72 7.42 10.40 -0.61
CA ALA A 72 8.08 11.70 -0.64
C ALA A 72 7.33 12.68 -1.55
N ILE A 73 7.00 12.26 -2.78
CA ILE A 73 6.19 13.05 -3.72
C ILE A 73 4.84 13.41 -3.11
N GLN A 74 4.14 12.43 -2.51
CA GLN A 74 2.86 12.67 -1.85
C GLN A 74 2.97 13.68 -0.69
N SER A 75 3.99 13.53 0.16
CA SER A 75 4.20 14.45 1.29
C SER A 75 4.46 15.88 0.83
N ASP A 76 5.25 16.05 -0.23
CA ASP A 76 5.55 17.39 -0.75
C ASP A 76 4.34 18.01 -1.45
N LEU A 77 3.55 17.23 -2.19
CA LEU A 77 2.29 17.70 -2.76
C LEU A 77 1.29 18.13 -1.67
N LEU A 78 1.21 17.40 -0.56
CA LEU A 78 0.36 17.78 0.58
C LEU A 78 0.82 19.09 1.23
N LYS A 79 2.14 19.34 1.33
CA LYS A 79 2.65 20.64 1.82
C LYS A 79 2.29 21.78 0.87
N VAL A 80 2.33 21.54 -0.44
CA VAL A 80 1.91 22.52 -1.45
C VAL A 80 0.41 22.83 -1.31
N ASP A 81 -0.42 21.82 -1.08
CA ASP A 81 -1.86 21.98 -0.81
C ASP A 81 -2.12 22.76 0.49
N GLU A 82 -1.45 22.41 1.59
CA GLU A 82 -1.52 23.16 2.85
C GLU A 82 -1.09 24.63 2.69
N PHE A 83 -0.05 24.88 1.89
CA PHE A 83 0.39 26.24 1.58
C PHE A 83 -0.67 27.00 0.77
N ALA A 84 -1.29 26.34 -0.22
CA ALA A 84 -2.38 26.91 -1.00
C ALA A 84 -3.56 27.33 -0.11
N LEU A 85 -3.95 26.47 0.82
CA LEU A 85 -5.06 26.69 1.76
C LEU A 85 -4.80 27.85 2.74
N LYS A 86 -3.53 28.17 3.03
CA LYS A 86 -3.14 29.28 3.93
C LYS A 86 -3.12 30.65 3.25
N GLN A 87 -3.21 30.72 1.92
CA GLN A 87 -3.23 32.00 1.20
C GLN A 87 -4.64 32.64 1.28
N GLU A 88 -4.71 33.93 1.65
CA GLU A 88 -5.98 34.68 1.77
C GLU A 88 -6.70 34.89 0.42
N ARG A 89 -6.03 34.62 -0.70
CA ARG A 89 -6.61 34.68 -2.05
C ARG A 89 -6.72 33.26 -2.58
N SER A 90 -7.93 32.86 -2.98
CA SER A 90 -8.19 31.59 -3.65
C SER A 90 -7.48 31.56 -5.00
N THR A 91 -6.22 31.15 -5.03
CA THR A 91 -5.56 30.83 -6.29
C THR A 91 -6.25 29.61 -6.86
N THR A 92 -6.84 29.74 -8.04
CA THR A 92 -7.66 28.69 -8.67
C THR A 92 -6.85 27.43 -8.97
N TYR A 93 -5.52 27.52 -9.00
CA TYR A 93 -4.58 26.40 -9.14
C TYR A 93 -3.25 26.76 -8.45
N VAL A 94 -2.61 25.81 -7.76
CA VAL A 94 -1.18 25.92 -7.40
C VAL A 94 -0.30 25.10 -8.35
N VAL A 95 -0.86 24.07 -8.99
CA VAL A 95 -0.22 23.28 -10.05
C VAL A 95 -1.30 22.88 -11.04
N SER A 96 -1.17 23.25 -12.33
CA SER A 96 -2.17 22.96 -13.37
C SER A 96 -1.96 21.59 -14.04
N ASP A 97 -0.71 21.16 -14.18
CA ASP A 97 -0.31 19.84 -14.66
C ASP A 97 1.11 19.56 -14.12
N LEU A 98 1.33 18.41 -13.50
CA LEU A 98 2.66 17.97 -13.10
C LEU A 98 3.03 16.71 -13.88
N ASN A 99 4.05 16.83 -14.74
CA ASN A 99 4.64 15.70 -15.46
C ASN A 99 6.08 15.49 -14.96
N VAL A 100 6.32 14.37 -14.29
CA VAL A 100 7.65 13.96 -13.84
C VAL A 100 8.08 12.76 -14.68
N GLN A 101 9.18 12.93 -15.41
CA GLN A 101 9.82 11.84 -16.14
C GLN A 101 11.10 11.43 -15.39
N LEU A 102 11.09 10.23 -14.82
CA LEU A 102 12.24 9.65 -14.13
C LEU A 102 12.89 8.60 -15.03
N LYS A 103 14.20 8.71 -15.24
CA LYS A 103 15.01 7.69 -15.89
C LYS A 103 15.83 6.96 -14.84
N ALA A 104 15.55 5.68 -14.62
CA ALA A 104 16.19 4.86 -13.59
C ALA A 104 16.34 3.42 -14.05
N VAL A 105 17.31 2.70 -13.49
CA VAL A 105 17.40 1.24 -13.68
C VAL A 105 16.51 0.57 -12.65
N VAL A 106 15.65 -0.35 -13.09
CA VAL A 106 14.85 -1.18 -12.18
C VAL A 106 15.68 -2.40 -11.83
N THR A 107 15.94 -2.61 -10.54
CA THR A 107 16.73 -3.72 -10.02
C THR A 107 15.97 -4.46 -8.93
N GLN A 108 16.28 -5.73 -8.70
CA GLN A 108 15.74 -6.50 -7.58
C GLN A 108 16.88 -6.75 -6.59
N LYS A 109 16.73 -6.26 -5.36
CA LYS A 109 17.70 -6.44 -4.27
C LYS A 109 16.94 -7.02 -3.08
N ASP A 110 17.42 -8.14 -2.54
CA ASP A 110 16.81 -8.81 -1.38
C ASP A 110 15.30 -9.09 -1.58
N ASP A 111 14.94 -9.56 -2.78
CA ASP A 111 13.56 -9.84 -3.22
C ASP A 111 12.62 -8.60 -3.28
N LYS A 112 13.20 -7.39 -3.23
CA LYS A 112 12.47 -6.13 -3.33
C LYS A 112 12.89 -5.36 -4.57
N VAL A 113 11.92 -4.72 -5.22
CA VAL A 113 12.16 -3.83 -6.36
C VAL A 113 12.79 -2.53 -5.86
N ALA A 114 13.90 -2.13 -6.47
CA ALA A 114 14.61 -0.89 -6.19
C ALA A 114 14.89 -0.12 -7.48
N LEU A 115 14.77 1.21 -7.41
CA LEU A 115 15.13 2.12 -8.49
C LEU A 115 16.57 2.58 -8.25
N ALA A 116 17.47 2.19 -9.15
CA ALA A 116 18.87 2.59 -9.09
C ALA A 116 19.09 3.80 -10.00
N LEU A 117 19.52 4.91 -9.42
CA LEU A 117 19.74 6.17 -10.11
C LEU A 117 21.21 6.29 -10.58
N PRO A 118 21.45 6.77 -11.80
CA PRO A 118 22.81 7.00 -12.28
C PRO A 118 23.49 8.05 -11.40
N SER A 119 24.69 7.74 -10.93
CA SER A 119 25.41 8.63 -10.00
C SER A 119 26.15 9.76 -10.73
N ARG A 120 26.44 9.59 -12.03
CA ARG A 120 27.12 10.56 -12.89
C ARG A 120 26.47 10.57 -14.28
N ALA A 121 26.58 11.69 -14.99
CA ALA A 121 26.01 11.84 -16.33
C ALA A 121 26.63 10.87 -17.37
N GLU A 122 27.91 10.53 -17.18
CA GLU A 122 28.67 9.59 -18.03
C GLU A 122 28.21 8.14 -17.89
N ASP A 123 27.52 7.81 -16.78
CA ASP A 123 26.99 6.47 -16.47
C ASP A 123 25.60 6.22 -17.08
N ILE A 124 25.02 7.23 -17.73
CA ILE A 124 23.69 7.17 -18.35
C ILE A 124 23.81 6.43 -19.67
N ARG A 125 23.62 5.10 -19.64
CA ARG A 125 23.39 4.29 -20.84
C ARG A 125 21.89 4.20 -21.13
N PRO A 126 21.37 4.88 -22.18
CA PRO A 126 19.93 4.96 -22.44
C PRO A 126 19.26 3.59 -22.58
N GLU A 127 19.98 2.59 -23.07
CA GLU A 127 19.48 1.23 -23.32
C GLU A 127 19.21 0.47 -22.01
N LEU A 128 19.81 0.91 -20.90
CA LEU A 128 19.68 0.27 -19.58
C LEU A 128 18.65 0.99 -18.70
N LEU A 129 18.13 2.14 -19.15
CA LEU A 129 17.24 2.98 -18.35
C LEU A 129 15.78 2.69 -18.66
N SER A 130 15.01 2.45 -17.60
CA SER A 130 13.56 2.49 -17.66
C SER A 130 13.09 3.93 -17.51
N THR A 131 12.09 4.30 -18.31
CA THR A 131 11.42 5.59 -18.20
C THR A 131 10.13 5.42 -17.40
N ILE A 132 10.02 6.12 -16.28
CA ILE A 132 8.81 6.20 -15.47
C ILE A 132 8.20 7.58 -15.69
N ASN A 133 7.00 7.62 -16.27
CA ASN A 133 6.24 8.85 -16.47
C ASN A 133 5.16 8.94 -15.41
N ILE A 134 5.20 9.99 -14.59
CA ILE A 134 4.19 10.31 -13.59
C ILE A 134 3.50 11.57 -14.05
N SER A 135 2.21 11.45 -14.39
CA SER A 135 1.37 12.57 -14.79
C SER A 135 0.29 12.77 -13.74
N ILE A 136 0.29 13.93 -13.09
CA ILE A 136 -0.74 14.34 -12.13
C ILE A 136 -1.55 15.45 -12.79
N LYS A 137 -2.82 15.15 -13.05
CA LYS A 137 -3.79 16.13 -13.49
C LYS A 137 -4.64 16.55 -12.28
N PRO A 138 -4.60 17.82 -11.88
CA PRO A 138 -5.50 18.30 -10.84
C PRO A 138 -6.94 18.16 -11.32
N ILE A 139 -7.81 17.71 -10.44
CA ILE A 139 -9.25 17.77 -10.66
C ILE A 139 -9.69 19.14 -10.13
N PRO A 140 -10.14 20.07 -10.99
CA PRO A 140 -10.64 21.33 -10.50
C PRO A 140 -11.86 21.07 -9.61
N LEU A 141 -11.82 21.60 -8.39
CA LEU A 141 -13.04 21.73 -7.60
C LEU A 141 -13.94 22.72 -8.35
N PRO A 142 -15.19 22.36 -8.70
CA PRO A 142 -16.08 23.29 -9.37
C PRO A 142 -16.28 24.50 -8.46
N TYR A 143 -15.74 25.64 -8.87
CA TYR A 143 -16.07 26.92 -8.28
C TYR A 143 -17.56 27.18 -8.53
N ARG A 144 -18.42 26.94 -7.54
CA ARG A 144 -19.82 27.35 -7.61
C ARG A 144 -19.86 28.88 -7.60
N ALA A 145 -19.90 29.49 -8.77
CA ALA A 145 -20.17 30.90 -8.94
C ALA A 145 -21.51 31.23 -8.24
N GLY A 146 -21.45 31.91 -7.08
CA GLY A 146 -22.60 32.29 -6.27
C GLY A 146 -22.74 31.57 -4.92
N ALA A 147 -21.95 30.53 -4.64
CA ALA A 147 -21.81 30.04 -3.26
C ALA A 147 -20.85 30.99 -2.53
N GLN A 148 -21.37 31.79 -1.59
CA GLN A 148 -20.51 32.42 -0.59
C GLN A 148 -19.63 31.32 0.01
N PRO A 149 -18.30 31.53 0.21
CA PRO A 149 -17.49 30.56 0.90
C PRO A 149 -18.15 30.29 2.24
N GLN A 150 -18.73 29.10 2.41
CA GLN A 150 -19.13 28.68 3.75
C GLN A 150 -17.86 28.77 4.59
N PRO A 151 -17.86 29.52 5.70
CA PRO A 151 -16.68 29.61 6.53
C PRO A 151 -16.27 28.18 6.87
N GLN A 152 -15.08 27.76 6.41
CA GLN A 152 -14.53 26.48 6.82
C GLN A 152 -14.62 26.45 8.34
N PRO A 153 -15.22 25.42 8.95
CA PRO A 153 -15.35 25.37 10.39
C PRO A 153 -13.94 25.46 10.97
N LYS A 154 -13.69 26.53 11.73
CA LYS A 154 -12.36 26.81 12.29
C LYS A 154 -11.82 25.52 12.95
N PRO A 155 -10.57 25.13 12.67
CA PRO A 155 -10.00 23.92 13.23
C PRO A 155 -10.11 23.96 14.75
N ARG A 156 -10.83 22.99 15.32
CA ARG A 156 -11.04 22.94 16.77
C ARG A 156 -9.77 22.39 17.42
N PRO A 157 -9.23 23.05 18.45
CA PRO A 157 -8.05 22.55 19.15
C PRO A 157 -8.36 21.21 19.85
N VAL A 158 -7.35 20.34 19.97
CA VAL A 158 -7.51 19.04 20.66
C VAL A 158 -7.97 19.16 22.10
N GLU A 159 -7.67 20.29 22.75
CA GLU A 159 -8.05 20.60 24.13
C GLU A 159 -9.57 20.77 24.34
N VAL A 160 -10.37 20.79 23.26
CA VAL A 160 -11.85 20.76 23.36
C VAL A 160 -12.36 19.36 23.75
N ILE A 161 -11.57 18.31 23.52
CA ILE A 161 -11.94 16.94 23.89
C ILE A 161 -11.81 16.76 25.39
N GLU A 162 -12.90 16.34 26.04
CA GLU A 162 -12.92 16.10 27.48
C GLU A 162 -11.84 15.09 27.91
N GLY A 163 -11.01 15.48 28.88
CA GLY A 163 -9.85 14.71 29.32
C GLY A 163 -8.53 15.10 28.65
N ILE A 164 -8.54 15.95 27.63
CA ILE A 164 -7.34 16.55 27.04
C ILE A 164 -7.15 17.96 27.60
N GLY A 165 -6.45 18.04 28.74
CA GLY A 165 -6.07 19.33 29.32
C GLY A 165 -4.87 19.99 28.62
N PRO A 166 -4.51 21.25 28.96
CA PRO A 166 -3.46 22.01 28.28
C PRO A 166 -2.08 21.34 28.32
N LYS A 167 -1.78 20.55 29.38
CA LYS A 167 -0.55 19.76 29.46
C LYS A 167 -0.50 18.68 28.38
N LEU A 168 -1.57 17.90 28.26
CA LEU A 168 -1.67 16.83 27.27
C LEU A 168 -1.79 17.40 25.85
N GLY A 169 -2.56 18.47 25.67
CA GLY A 169 -2.67 19.19 24.41
C GLY A 169 -1.34 19.74 23.90
N SER A 170 -0.46 20.23 24.80
CA SER A 170 0.90 20.64 24.43
C SER A 170 1.75 19.48 23.89
N VAL A 171 1.65 18.30 24.51
CA VAL A 171 2.37 17.09 24.06
C VAL A 171 1.85 16.61 22.71
N LEU A 172 0.53 16.63 22.50
CA LEU A 172 -0.10 16.30 21.22
C LEU A 172 0.33 17.27 20.11
N ARG A 173 0.32 18.58 20.39
CA ARG A 173 0.80 19.63 19.46
C ARG A 173 2.26 19.46 19.10
N ALA A 174 3.13 19.09 20.03
CA ALA A 174 4.54 18.81 19.76
C ALA A 174 4.76 17.62 18.80
N LYS A 175 3.76 16.74 18.66
CA LYS A 175 3.73 15.64 17.68
C LYS A 175 2.95 15.97 16.40
N GLY A 176 2.51 17.21 16.23
CA GLY A 176 1.71 17.63 15.07
C GLY A 176 0.21 17.28 15.18
N LEU A 177 -0.25 16.80 16.33
CA LEU A 177 -1.68 16.50 16.58
C LEU A 177 -2.34 17.71 17.25
N SER A 178 -2.56 18.78 16.48
CA SER A 178 -2.97 20.07 17.02
C SER A 178 -4.49 20.28 17.04
N THR A 179 -5.20 19.58 16.18
CA THR A 179 -6.64 19.71 16.01
C THR A 179 -7.37 18.41 16.28
N VAL A 180 -8.67 18.52 16.55
CA VAL A 180 -9.59 17.38 16.63
C VAL A 180 -9.51 16.50 15.38
N ALA A 181 -9.34 17.09 14.19
CA ALA A 181 -9.21 16.35 12.94
C ALA A 181 -7.89 15.56 12.87
N ASP A 182 -6.78 16.13 13.32
CA ASP A 182 -5.49 15.45 13.39
C ASP A 182 -5.58 14.24 14.33
N LEU A 183 -6.22 14.44 15.49
CA LEU A 183 -6.39 13.39 16.49
C LEU A 183 -7.33 12.27 16.02
N ALA A 184 -8.36 12.61 15.22
CA ALA A 184 -9.27 11.63 14.64
C ALA A 184 -8.58 10.66 13.67
N ARG A 185 -7.55 11.16 12.96
CA ARG A 185 -6.73 10.40 11.99
C ARG A 185 -5.57 9.64 12.64
N ALA A 186 -5.20 9.98 13.87
CA ALA A 186 -4.15 9.31 14.61
C ALA A 186 -4.51 7.85 14.96
N SER A 187 -3.48 7.01 15.11
CA SER A 187 -3.62 5.65 15.62
C SER A 187 -3.39 5.60 17.13
N ALA A 188 -3.93 4.58 17.79
CA ALA A 188 -3.68 4.38 19.23
C ALA A 188 -2.17 4.29 19.54
N ARG A 189 -1.39 3.72 18.61
CA ARG A 189 0.07 3.63 18.72
C ARG A 189 0.75 4.99 18.74
N ASP A 190 0.26 5.95 17.96
CA ASP A 190 0.82 7.30 17.93
C ASP A 190 0.69 7.98 19.30
N LEU A 191 -0.45 7.74 19.98
CA LEU A 191 -0.71 8.25 21.32
C LEU A 191 0.03 7.45 22.41
N THR A 192 0.26 6.15 22.25
CA THR A 192 1.06 5.40 23.22
C THR A 192 2.54 5.80 23.18
N THR A 193 3.07 6.23 22.03
CA THR A 193 4.46 6.74 21.95
C THR A 193 4.71 8.02 22.76
N ILE A 194 3.65 8.74 23.13
CA ILE A 194 3.71 9.93 24.00
C ILE A 194 3.27 9.66 25.44
N GLY A 195 3.16 8.38 25.82
CA GLY A 195 2.87 7.98 27.20
C GLY A 195 1.39 7.99 27.59
N ILE A 196 0.47 8.05 26.61
CA ILE A 196 -0.96 7.84 26.87
C ILE A 196 -1.23 6.33 26.86
N ASP A 197 -1.97 5.82 27.85
CA ASP A 197 -2.35 4.41 27.86
C ASP A 197 -3.30 4.09 26.69
N GLU A 198 -3.27 2.84 26.22
CA GLU A 198 -4.01 2.41 25.02
C GLU A 198 -5.54 2.63 25.12
N LYS A 199 -6.08 2.53 26.33
CA LYS A 199 -7.52 2.74 26.59
C LYS A 199 -7.89 4.21 26.48
N SER A 200 -7.10 5.10 27.09
CA SER A 200 -7.27 6.55 26.95
C SER A 200 -7.03 7.00 25.51
N ALA A 201 -6.03 6.44 24.83
CA ALA A 201 -5.73 6.74 23.44
C ALA A 201 -6.93 6.41 22.53
N SER A 202 -7.49 5.21 22.68
CA SER A 202 -8.67 4.78 21.93
C SER A 202 -9.89 5.66 22.24
N LYS A 203 -10.07 6.06 23.51
CA LYS A 203 -11.13 6.99 23.91
C LYS A 203 -10.98 8.35 23.24
N PHE A 204 -9.80 8.95 23.27
CA PHE A 204 -9.57 10.28 22.69
C PHE A 204 -9.71 10.28 21.17
N ILE A 205 -9.21 9.26 20.49
CA ILE A 205 -9.38 9.09 19.04
C ILE A 205 -10.87 8.90 18.72
N GLY A 206 -11.59 8.08 19.50
CA GLY A 206 -13.03 7.90 19.36
C GLY A 206 -13.77 9.23 19.48
N MET A 207 -13.55 9.98 20.56
CA MET A 207 -14.14 11.30 20.77
C MET A 207 -13.75 12.30 19.67
N ALA A 208 -12.51 12.27 19.20
CA ALA A 208 -12.04 13.11 18.11
C ALA A 208 -12.79 12.80 16.81
N ARG A 209 -12.99 11.52 16.51
CA ARG A 209 -13.78 11.08 15.35
C ARG A 209 -15.25 11.44 15.50
N LEU A 210 -15.82 11.30 16.70
CA LEU A 210 -17.17 11.78 17.02
C LEU A 210 -17.31 13.28 16.78
N MET A 211 -16.33 14.06 17.19
CA MET A 211 -16.33 15.51 16.97
C MET A 211 -16.04 15.89 15.53
N ALA A 212 -15.31 15.05 14.79
CA ALA A 212 -15.14 15.12 13.35
C ALA A 212 -16.39 14.65 12.57
N MET A 213 -17.43 14.12 13.25
CA MET A 213 -18.73 13.78 12.63
C MET A 213 -19.47 14.95 12.02
N SER A 214 -18.91 16.16 12.01
CA SER A 214 -19.32 17.15 11.00
C SER A 214 -19.29 16.55 9.59
N GLU A 215 -18.41 15.59 9.31
CA GLU A 215 -18.42 14.82 8.06
C GLU A 215 -19.72 14.05 7.84
N PHE A 216 -20.39 13.56 8.88
CA PHE A 216 -21.68 12.87 8.73
C PHE A 216 -22.88 13.78 8.97
N ALA A 217 -22.64 15.02 9.43
CA ALA A 217 -23.70 15.97 9.73
C ALA A 217 -24.52 16.33 8.48
N GLY A 218 -25.84 16.17 8.59
CA GLY A 218 -26.77 16.43 7.48
C GLY A 218 -27.08 15.21 6.60
N LEU A 219 -26.53 14.03 6.92
CA LEU A 219 -27.01 12.78 6.32
C LEU A 219 -28.39 12.44 6.88
N GLU A 220 -29.30 12.07 5.98
CA GLU A 220 -30.69 11.80 6.32
C GLU A 220 -30.79 10.56 7.23
N GLY A 221 -31.45 10.73 8.38
CA GLY A 221 -31.66 9.64 9.34
C GLY A 221 -30.40 9.24 10.11
N MET A 222 -29.33 10.03 10.07
CA MET A 222 -28.11 9.78 10.84
C MET A 222 -28.11 10.58 12.13
N ASP A 223 -28.20 9.88 13.26
CA ASP A 223 -28.02 10.45 14.60
C ASP A 223 -26.58 10.23 15.10
N GLU A 224 -26.26 10.80 16.25
CA GLU A 224 -24.93 10.68 16.89
C GLU A 224 -24.55 9.21 17.14
N GLN A 225 -25.54 8.37 17.43
CA GLN A 225 -25.36 6.96 17.78
C GLN A 225 -25.05 6.12 16.53
N ALA A 226 -25.75 6.40 15.44
CA ALA A 226 -25.49 5.82 14.12
C ALA A 226 -24.08 6.17 13.63
N ALA A 227 -23.70 7.43 13.77
CA ALA A 227 -22.40 7.89 13.37
C ALA A 227 -21.31 7.22 14.23
N GLU A 228 -21.51 7.10 15.56
CA GLU A 228 -20.57 6.40 16.45
C GLU A 228 -20.38 4.95 16.02
N LEU A 229 -21.48 4.28 15.70
CA LEU A 229 -21.47 2.91 15.24
C LEU A 229 -20.70 2.76 13.92
N LEU A 230 -20.88 3.68 12.97
CA LEU A 230 -20.14 3.68 11.70
C LEU A 230 -18.64 3.81 11.90
N VAL A 231 -18.23 4.74 12.76
CA VAL A 231 -16.81 5.02 13.01
C VAL A 231 -16.15 3.88 13.78
N ILE A 232 -16.78 3.39 14.84
CA ILE A 232 -16.17 2.42 15.76
C ILE A 232 -16.30 0.99 15.22
N ALA A 233 -17.50 0.60 14.78
CA ALA A 233 -17.76 -0.77 14.33
C ALA A 233 -17.53 -0.92 12.81
N GLY A 234 -18.08 0.00 12.02
CA GLY A 234 -17.97 -0.03 10.57
C GLY A 234 -16.59 0.36 10.04
N LYS A 235 -15.76 1.01 10.87
CA LYS A 235 -14.49 1.65 10.46
C LYS A 235 -14.69 2.62 9.27
N VAL A 236 -15.87 3.23 9.19
CA VAL A 236 -16.23 4.21 8.17
C VAL A 236 -16.06 5.60 8.77
N ASP A 237 -15.07 6.35 8.28
CA ASP A 237 -14.66 7.65 8.83
C ASP A 237 -14.89 8.84 7.88
N SER A 238 -15.52 8.60 6.73
CA SER A 238 -15.79 9.62 5.70
C SER A 238 -17.05 9.32 4.89
N ARG A 239 -17.65 10.36 4.28
CA ARG A 239 -18.81 10.21 3.38
C ARG A 239 -18.46 9.39 2.14
N GLU A 240 -17.25 9.52 1.63
CA GLU A 240 -16.78 8.81 0.44
C GLU A 240 -16.65 7.32 0.72
N MET A 241 -16.14 6.94 1.90
CA MET A 241 -16.07 5.54 2.32
C MET A 241 -17.48 4.97 2.54
N LEU A 242 -18.37 5.75 3.16
CA LEU A 242 -19.76 5.35 3.34
C LEU A 242 -20.46 5.17 1.99
N ALA A 243 -20.29 6.09 1.05
CA ALA A 243 -20.91 6.04 -0.29
C ALA A 243 -20.48 4.82 -1.12
N LYS A 244 -19.26 4.33 -0.90
CA LYS A 244 -18.69 3.14 -1.55
C LYS A 244 -19.01 1.83 -0.82
N SER A 245 -19.54 1.90 0.40
CA SER A 245 -19.83 0.72 1.20
C SER A 245 -21.04 -0.05 0.63
N ASP A 246 -21.01 -1.37 0.83
CA ASP A 246 -22.15 -2.24 0.55
C ASP A 246 -23.14 -2.20 1.74
N PRO A 247 -24.44 -1.89 1.53
CA PRO A 247 -25.40 -1.75 2.62
C PRO A 247 -25.58 -3.03 3.45
N GLU A 248 -25.62 -4.19 2.80
CA GLU A 248 -25.86 -5.49 3.42
C GLU A 248 -24.67 -5.93 4.26
N GLU A 249 -23.45 -5.77 3.77
CA GLU A 249 -22.23 -6.05 4.52
C GLU A 249 -22.07 -5.09 5.70
N LEU A 250 -22.26 -3.78 5.48
CA LEU A 250 -22.12 -2.79 6.53
C LEU A 250 -23.15 -3.04 7.64
N PHE A 251 -24.41 -3.30 7.30
CA PHE A 251 -25.44 -3.62 8.28
C PHE A 251 -25.06 -4.82 9.15
N LYS A 252 -24.55 -5.91 8.56
CA LYS A 252 -24.10 -7.09 9.32
C LYS A 252 -22.99 -6.74 10.31
N ILE A 253 -22.02 -5.92 9.90
CA ILE A 253 -20.92 -5.49 10.78
C ILE A 253 -21.44 -4.69 11.97
N LEU A 254 -22.32 -3.71 11.70
CA LEU A 254 -22.88 -2.83 12.72
C LEU A 254 -23.82 -3.58 13.69
N ASP A 255 -24.69 -4.45 13.17
CA ASP A 255 -25.62 -5.26 13.96
C ASP A 255 -24.87 -6.24 14.89
N SER A 256 -23.84 -6.91 14.39
CA SER A 256 -22.98 -7.77 15.22
C SER A 256 -22.29 -6.96 16.33
N ALA A 257 -21.82 -5.74 16.04
CA ALA A 257 -21.17 -4.90 17.05
C ALA A 257 -22.12 -4.44 18.16
N ILE A 258 -23.40 -4.20 17.84
CA ILE A 258 -24.44 -3.92 18.84
C ILE A 258 -24.68 -5.17 19.71
N LYS A 259 -24.86 -6.35 19.08
CA LYS A 259 -25.11 -7.62 19.79
C LYS A 259 -23.96 -8.01 20.73
N GLU A 260 -22.73 -7.79 20.27
CA GLU A 260 -21.50 -8.05 21.02
C GLU A 260 -21.17 -6.95 22.04
N ARG A 261 -21.99 -5.88 22.11
CA ARG A 261 -21.79 -4.72 23.01
C ARG A 261 -20.44 -4.02 22.83
N ARG A 262 -19.89 -4.05 21.61
CA ARG A 262 -18.67 -3.32 21.25
C ARG A 262 -18.91 -1.80 21.19
N VAL A 263 -20.14 -1.39 20.91
CA VAL A 263 -20.60 0.01 20.92
C VAL A 263 -21.78 0.15 21.88
N ARG A 264 -21.82 1.24 22.64
CA ARG A 264 -22.91 1.50 23.59
C ARG A 264 -24.04 2.23 22.87
N VAL A 265 -25.14 1.53 22.62
CA VAL A 265 -26.37 2.13 22.11
C VAL A 265 -27.43 2.26 23.22
N PRO A 266 -28.29 3.30 23.19
CA PRO A 266 -29.38 3.45 24.15
C PRO A 266 -30.34 2.25 24.17
N LYS A 267 -31.00 2.02 25.32
CA LYS A 267 -32.01 0.96 25.44
C LYS A 267 -33.16 1.23 24.47
N GLY A 268 -33.39 0.30 23.55
CA GLY A 268 -34.43 0.42 22.52
C GLY A 268 -33.95 0.95 21.18
N TYR A 269 -32.67 1.31 21.04
CA TYR A 269 -32.09 1.61 19.73
C TYR A 269 -32.17 0.38 18.83
N ARG A 270 -32.69 0.56 17.61
CA ARG A 270 -32.80 -0.49 16.61
C ARG A 270 -32.18 0.01 15.33
N LEU A 271 -31.13 -0.66 14.90
CA LEU A 271 -30.56 -0.49 13.58
C LEU A 271 -31.36 -1.33 12.58
N SER A 272 -31.82 -0.74 11.48
CA SER A 272 -32.40 -1.46 10.35
C SER A 272 -31.50 -1.38 9.11
N ILE A 273 -31.68 -2.31 8.17
CA ILE A 273 -30.97 -2.27 6.89
C ILE A 273 -31.40 -1.05 6.06
N GLU A 274 -32.65 -0.61 6.23
CA GLU A 274 -33.18 0.60 5.60
C GLU A 274 -32.47 1.86 6.10
N ASP A 275 -32.08 1.92 7.38
CA ASP A 275 -31.27 3.03 7.91
C ASP A 275 -29.92 3.10 7.21
N VAL A 276 -29.22 1.96 7.12
CA VAL A 276 -27.91 1.88 6.48
C VAL A 276 -27.98 2.25 4.99
N ARG A 277 -29.00 1.77 4.28
CA ARG A 277 -29.25 2.16 2.88
C ARG A 277 -29.47 3.67 2.74
N ARG A 278 -30.30 4.27 3.60
CA ARG A 278 -30.54 5.72 3.60
C ARG A 278 -29.26 6.51 3.84
N TRP A 279 -28.43 6.08 4.79
CA TRP A 279 -27.14 6.72 5.07
C TRP A 279 -26.21 6.69 3.86
N ILE A 280 -26.08 5.52 3.22
CA ILE A 280 -25.24 5.34 2.03
C ILE A 280 -25.76 6.15 0.85
N ASP A 281 -27.07 6.14 0.60
CA ASP A 281 -27.68 6.90 -0.49
C ASP A 281 -27.57 8.42 -0.27
N SER A 282 -27.74 8.88 0.96
CA SER A 282 -27.51 10.27 1.34
C SER A 282 -26.04 10.66 1.16
N ALA A 283 -25.10 9.77 1.49
CA ALA A 283 -23.68 9.96 1.24
C ALA A 283 -23.36 10.01 -0.26
N ARG A 284 -23.92 9.11 -1.08
CA ARG A 284 -23.74 9.12 -2.55
C ARG A 284 -24.25 10.40 -3.18
N LYS A 285 -25.41 10.89 -2.75
CA LYS A 285 -25.98 12.16 -3.23
C LYS A 285 -25.08 13.34 -2.88
N SER A 286 -24.53 13.36 -1.67
CA SER A 286 -23.66 14.46 -1.22
C SER A 286 -22.25 14.43 -1.84
N VAL A 287 -21.71 13.25 -2.16
CA VAL A 287 -20.41 13.10 -2.84
C VAL A 287 -20.52 13.32 -4.36
N GLY A 288 -21.69 13.07 -4.94
CA GLY A 288 -21.97 13.27 -6.37
C GLY A 288 -22.52 14.64 -6.78
N SER A 289 -22.65 15.59 -5.85
CA SER A 289 -23.21 16.96 -6.06
C SER A 289 -22.17 18.05 -5.89
#